data_AF-A0A496A2Y4-F1
#
_entry.id   AF-A0A496A2Y4-F1
#
_cell.length_a   1.000
_cell.length_b   1.000
_cell.length_c   1.000
_cell.angle_alpha   90.00
_cell.angle_beta   90.00
_cell.angle_gamma   90.00
#
_symmetry.space_group_name_H-M   'P 1'
#
loop_
_entity.id
_entity.type
_entity.pdbx_description
1 polymer ?
#
loop_
_entity_poly.entity_id
_entity_poly.type
_entity_poly.pdbx_seq_one_letter_code
_entity_poly.pdbx_strand_id
1 'polypeptide(L)' 'MKGYFLMRTIQEIAASLPNLTTAELHHIERVIHDLYRVRHESIIYDDDYGVWTEYDQASVASEVLEMFDKEEELEGNANA' A
#
# COMPACT_ATOMS: atom_id res chain seq x y z
N MET A 1 -14.78 -15.88 15.22
CA MET A 1 -13.87 -17.02 14.98
C MET A 1 -13.10 -16.95 13.66
N LYS A 2 -13.71 -16.55 12.53
CA LYS A 2 -13.03 -16.46 11.20
C LYS A 2 -11.73 -15.63 11.19
N GLY A 3 -11.70 -14.48 11.87
CA GLY A 3 -10.51 -13.60 11.89
C GLY A 3 -9.27 -14.21 12.56
N TYR A 4 -9.46 -15.02 13.60
CA TYR A 4 -8.36 -15.71 14.29
C TYR A 4 -7.72 -16.81 13.43
N PHE A 5 -8.53 -17.48 12.61
CA PHE A 5 -8.02 -18.47 11.66
C PHE A 5 -7.19 -17.80 10.55
N LEU A 6 -7.68 -16.69 10.01
CA LEU A 6 -6.97 -15.95 8.94
C LEU A 6 -5.60 -15.46 9.41
N MET A 7 -5.52 -14.88 10.61
CA MET A 7 -4.23 -14.42 11.14
C MET A 7 -3.25 -15.56 11.41
N ARG A 8 -3.74 -16.71 11.88
CA ARG A 8 -2.90 -17.90 12.04
C ARG A 8 -2.35 -18.37 10.69
N THR A 9 -3.18 -18.42 9.64
CA THR A 9 -2.74 -18.81 8.31
C THR A 9 -1.67 -17.86 7.75
N ILE A 10 -1.83 -16.54 7.94
CA ILE A 10 -0.82 -15.56 7.52
C ILE A 10 0.50 -15.78 8.26
N GLN A 11 0.46 -16.07 9.56
CA GLN A 11 1.66 -16.37 10.36
C GLN A 11 2.37 -17.65 9.88
N GLU A 12 1.62 -18.69 9.55
CA GLU A 12 2.18 -19.95 9.03
C GLU A 12 2.84 -19.77 7.66
N ILE A 13 2.23 -18.97 6.77
CA ILE A 13 2.83 -18.59 5.48
C ILE A 13 4.13 -17.81 5.72
N ALA A 14 4.09 -16.76 6.54
CA ALA A 14 5.25 -15.93 6.84
C ALA A 14 6.40 -16.72 7.47
N ALA A 15 6.11 -17.68 8.34
CA ALA A 15 7.11 -18.57 8.93
C ALA A 15 7.74 -19.54 7.91
N SER A 16 7.05 -19.80 6.79
CA SER A 16 7.51 -20.70 5.73
C SER A 16 8.38 -19.99 4.70
N LEU A 17 8.18 -18.68 4.47
CA LEU A 17 8.90 -17.90 3.45
C LEU A 17 10.43 -17.94 3.56
N PRO A 18 11.07 -17.89 4.76
CA PRO A 18 12.53 -17.92 4.86
C PRO A 18 13.19 -19.20 4.35
N ASN A 19 12.43 -20.29 4.20
CA ASN A 19 12.94 -21.57 3.72
C ASN A 19 12.88 -21.69 2.18
N LEU A 20 12.32 -20.71 1.49
CA LEU A 20 12.17 -20.71 0.05
C LEU A 20 13.41 -20.17 -0.65
N THR A 21 13.62 -20.63 -1.87
CA THR A 21 14.60 -20.05 -2.77
C THR A 21 14.14 -18.68 -3.27
N THR A 22 15.09 -17.86 -3.74
CA THR A 22 14.78 -16.56 -4.36
C THR A 22 13.81 -16.69 -5.53
N ALA A 23 13.91 -17.75 -6.33
CA ALA A 23 13.01 -17.98 -7.46
C ALA A 23 11.56 -18.26 -7.02
N GLU A 24 11.39 -19.01 -5.93
CA GLU A 24 10.07 -19.27 -5.34
C GLU A 24 9.49 -18.02 -4.69
N LEU A 25 10.32 -17.19 -4.06
CA LEU A 25 9.89 -15.90 -3.51
C LEU A 25 9.41 -14.95 -4.62
N HIS A 26 10.15 -14.82 -5.73
CA HIS A 26 9.70 -14.02 -6.89
C HIS A 26 8.39 -14.56 -7.50
N HIS A 27 8.17 -15.88 -7.45
CA HIS A 27 6.91 -16.46 -7.91
C HIS A 27 5.74 -16.05 -7.01
N ILE A 28 5.92 -16.12 -5.69
CA ILE A 28 4.92 -15.69 -4.71
C ILE A 28 4.62 -14.19 -4.85
N GLU A 29 5.65 -13.37 -5.00
CA GLU A 29 5.53 -11.92 -5.23
C GLU A 29 4.65 -11.64 -6.44
N ARG A 30 4.91 -12.29 -7.58
CA ARG A 30 4.08 -12.15 -8.80
C ARG A 30 2.61 -12.51 -8.55
N VAL A 31 2.36 -13.61 -7.84
CA VAL A 31 0.98 -14.01 -7.49
C VAL A 31 0.29 -12.96 -6.63
N ILE A 32 1.00 -12.35 -5.67
CA ILE A 32 0.46 -11.28 -4.83
C ILE A 32 0.15 -10.04 -5.67
N HIS A 33 1.07 -9.61 -6.54
CA HIS A 33 0.85 -8.49 -7.46
C HIS A 33 -0.35 -8.72 -8.38
N ASP A 34 -0.51 -9.93 -8.93
CA ASP A 34 -1.67 -10.30 -9.76
C ASP A 34 -3.00 -10.18 -8.97
N LEU A 35 -3.00 -10.59 -7.70
CA LEU A 35 -4.18 -10.47 -6.83
C LEU A 35 -4.54 -9.01 -6.55
N TYR A 36 -3.56 -8.15 -6.30
CA TYR A 36 -3.78 -6.72 -6.13
C TYR A 36 -4.34 -6.06 -7.38
N ARG A 37 -3.81 -6.43 -8.56
CA ARG A 37 -4.34 -5.95 -9.84
C ARG A 37 -5.81 -6.33 -10.05
N VAL A 38 -6.19 -7.56 -9.73
CA VAL A 38 -7.60 -8.02 -9.80
C VAL A 38 -8.51 -7.24 -8.85
N ARG A 39 -7.97 -6.74 -7.73
CA ARG A 39 -8.70 -5.93 -6.75
C ARG A 39 -8.74 -4.44 -7.09
N HIS A 40 -8.14 -4.03 -8.20
CA HIS A 40 -7.92 -2.62 -8.56
C HIS A 40 -7.06 -1.84 -7.55
N GLU A 41 -6.14 -2.53 -6.87
CA GLU A 41 -5.15 -1.95 -5.96
C GLU A 41 -3.77 -2.00 -6.61
N SER A 42 -3.56 -1.28 -7.72
CA SER A 42 -2.28 -1.37 -8.45
C SER A 42 -1.10 -0.93 -7.57
N ILE A 43 -0.03 -1.73 -7.59
CA ILE A 43 1.27 -1.32 -7.05
C ILE A 43 1.92 -0.38 -8.06
N ILE A 44 2.29 0.80 -7.60
CA ILE A 44 3.00 1.82 -8.39
C ILE A 44 4.50 1.65 -8.26
N TYR A 45 5.00 1.27 -7.08
CA TYR A 45 6.42 1.12 -6.81
C TYR A 45 6.65 0.10 -5.68
N ASP A 46 7.64 -0.77 -5.82
CA ASP A 46 7.99 -1.83 -4.85
C ASP A 46 9.52 -1.92 -4.79
N ASP A 47 10.11 -1.54 -3.65
CA ASP A 47 11.55 -1.61 -3.41
C ASP A 47 11.89 -2.03 -1.96
N ASP A 48 13.17 -2.01 -1.61
CA ASP A 48 13.67 -2.38 -0.28
C ASP A 48 13.02 -1.58 0.88
N TYR A 49 12.38 -0.44 0.60
CA TYR A 49 11.73 0.43 1.57
C TYR A 49 10.21 0.24 1.66
N GLY A 50 9.61 -0.55 0.77
CA GLY A 50 8.21 -0.97 0.85
C GLY A 50 7.44 -0.83 -0.46
N VAL A 51 6.13 -1.06 -0.37
CA VAL A 51 5.20 -1.02 -1.50
C VAL A 51 4.42 0.30 -1.46
N TRP A 52 4.43 1.03 -2.57
CA TRP A 52 3.63 2.22 -2.82
C TRP A 52 2.52 1.89 -3.81
N THR A 53 1.26 2.13 -3.43
CA THR A 53 0.07 1.81 -4.23
C THR A 53 -0.60 3.07 -4.78
N GLU A 54 -1.54 2.89 -5.70
CA GLU A 54 -2.43 3.98 -6.18
C GLU A 54 -3.23 4.62 -5.05
N TYR A 55 -3.60 3.85 -4.02
CA TYR A 55 -4.28 4.37 -2.85
C TYR A 55 -3.37 5.32 -2.04
N ASP A 56 -2.12 4.93 -1.82
CA ASP A 56 -1.15 5.76 -1.09
C ASP A 56 -0.91 7.08 -1.83
N GLN A 57 -0.80 7.03 -3.16
CA GLN A 57 -0.68 8.23 -4.00
C GLN A 57 -1.91 9.14 -3.87
N ALA A 58 -3.12 8.60 -3.96
CA ALA A 58 -4.36 9.37 -3.86
C ALA A 58 -4.53 10.00 -2.46
N SER A 59 -4.13 9.27 -1.41
CA SER A 59 -4.17 9.74 -0.03
C SER A 59 -3.23 10.93 0.16
N VAL A 60 -1.96 10.80 -0.23
CA VAL A 60 -0.98 11.90 -0.11
C VAL A 60 -1.35 13.09 -0.98
N ALA A 61 -1.83 12.86 -2.21
CA ALA A 61 -2.30 13.95 -3.06
C ALA A 61 -3.48 14.70 -2.42
N SER A 62 -4.42 14.00 -1.79
CA SER A 62 -5.54 14.63 -1.09
C SER A 62 -5.07 15.48 0.08
N GLU A 63 -4.14 14.98 0.91
CA GLU A 63 -3.57 15.76 2.02
C GLU A 63 -2.86 17.02 1.54
N VAL A 64 -2.06 16.94 0.47
CA VAL A 64 -1.36 18.09 -0.11
C VAL A 64 -2.32 19.12 -0.67
N LEU A 65 -3.38 18.70 -1.36
CA LEU A 65 -4.41 19.61 -1.86
C LEU A 65 -5.12 20.31 -0.70
N GLU A 66 -5.48 19.58 0.35
CA GLU A 66 -6.10 20.15 1.55
C GLU A 66 -5.20 21.17 2.27
N MET A 67 -3.88 21.02 2.17
CA MET A 67 -2.93 22.01 2.67
C MET A 67 -2.95 23.30 1.83
N PHE A 68 -2.95 23.18 0.49
CA PHE A 68 -3.04 24.34 -0.39
C PHE A 68 -4.35 25.10 -0.21
N ASP A 69 -5.48 24.41 -0.09
CA ASP A 69 -6.79 25.03 0.15
C ASP A 69 -6.77 25.85 1.45
N LYS A 70 -6.17 25.34 2.52
CA LYS A 70 -6.02 26.05 3.80
C LYS A 70 -5.12 27.28 3.69
N GLU A 71 -4.03 27.20 2.93
CA GLU A 71 -3.14 28.35 2.70
C GLU A 71 -3.84 29.45 1.89
N GLU A 72 -4.60 29.09 0.85
CA GLU A 72 -5.36 30.04 0.05
C GLU A 72 -6.44 30.76 0.88
N GLU A 73 -7.17 30.04 1.75
CA GLU A 73 -8.14 30.65 2.68
C GLU A 73 -7.47 31.66 3.63
N LEU A 74 -6.28 31.36 4.13
CA LEU A 74 -5.52 32.26 5.01
C LEU A 74 -5.04 33.52 4.28
N GLU A 75 -4.57 33.39 3.04
CA GLU A 75 -4.18 34.55 2.21
C GLU A 75 -5.38 35.41 1.81
N GLY A 76 -6.51 34.80 1.47
CA GLY A 76 -7.75 35.51 1.14
C GLY A 76 -8.31 36.31 2.33
N ASN A 77 -8.21 35.75 3.53
CA ASN A 77 -8.71 36.40 4.76
C ASN A 77 -7.74 37.45 5.33
N ALA A 78 -6.43 37.35 5.04
CA ALA A 78 -5.44 38.35 5.43
C ALA A 78 -5.49 39.63 4.57
N ASN A 79 -6.09 39.55 3.38
CA ASN A 79 -6.24 40.65 2.43
C ASN A 79 -7.68 41.23 2.35
N ALA A 80 -8.59 40.76 3.21
CA ALA A 80 -9.98 41.23 3.34
C ALA A 80 -10.14 42.19 4.53
#